data_AF-A0A1V6HDX8-F1
#
_entry.id   AF-A0A1V6HDX8-F1
#
_cell.length_a   1.000
_cell.length_b   1.000
_cell.length_c   1.000
_cell.angle_alpha   90.00
_cell.angle_beta   90.00
_cell.angle_gamma   90.00
#
_symmetry.space_group_name_H-M   'P 1'
#
loop_
_entity.id
_entity.type
_entity.pdbx_description
1 polymer ?
#
loop_
_entity_poly.entity_id
_entity_poly.type
_entity_poly.pdbx_seq_one_letter_code
_entity_poly.pdbx_strand_id
1 'polypeptide(L)'
;MSLQKEVMDRTAQTAFLMRKRSDDLSVQKAPDHLRLASLGQKALEIVERLQQRDNIGDFAQNLLEITGSLSTAVQLLNQGDLKNAASVVEAALENTRNSIIDMRSAAEWAEDEKASKSLLSLAIRLSKSYELLREINSELRLWGQARRAMVTKDDREEASVILRDQERALSLATKFSEALKKSIDSDTDEIVVTAFSAKQNMEEACERLRETNFVAAEAHQRQAIQDVMRLRRSLERGEIKYQSASTWAEEDPIELPEPVQTTSAGGFTDEIRNYSDQQVPARFEAVVRAYYDSLMKP
;
A
#
# COMPACT_ATOMS: atom_id res chain seq x y z
N MET A 1 -24.43 0.07 -4.79
CA MET A 1 -23.91 -1.32 -4.90
C MET A 1 -23.14 -1.56 -6.20
N SER A 2 -23.57 -0.99 -7.34
CA SER A 2 -22.83 -1.07 -8.62
C SER A 2 -21.39 -0.56 -8.52
N LEU A 3 -21.19 0.62 -7.92
CA LEU A 3 -19.86 1.24 -7.78
C LEU A 3 -18.86 0.36 -7.01
N GLN A 4 -19.24 -0.18 -5.84
CA GLN A 4 -18.32 -1.01 -5.04
C GLN A 4 -17.95 -2.30 -5.77
N LYS A 5 -18.89 -2.88 -6.53
CA LYS A 5 -18.63 -4.08 -7.32
C LYS A 5 -17.68 -3.79 -8.48
N GLU A 6 -17.87 -2.68 -9.19
CA GLU A 6 -16.99 -2.25 -10.27
C GLU A 6 -15.56 -1.99 -9.77
N VAL A 7 -15.42 -1.33 -8.62
CA VAL A 7 -14.13 -1.11 -7.96
C VAL A 7 -13.45 -2.44 -7.61
N MET A 8 -14.19 -3.40 -7.05
CA MET A 8 -13.67 -4.73 -6.75
C MET A 8 -13.26 -5.48 -8.02
N ASP A 9 -14.07 -5.46 -9.08
CA ASP A 9 -13.77 -6.17 -10.33
C ASP A 9 -12.47 -5.63 -10.97
N ARG A 10 -12.29 -4.30 -11.00
CA ARG A 10 -11.03 -3.67 -11.46
C ARG A 10 -9.84 -3.99 -10.56
N THR A 11 -10.04 -3.98 -9.24
CA THR A 11 -8.99 -4.34 -8.28
C THR A 11 -8.59 -5.80 -8.42
N ALA A 12 -9.55 -6.69 -8.61
CA ALA A 12 -9.34 -8.12 -8.80
C ALA A 12 -8.58 -8.43 -10.10
N GLN A 13 -8.91 -7.73 -11.20
CA GLN A 13 -8.16 -7.84 -12.45
C GLN A 13 -6.70 -7.42 -12.26
N THR A 14 -6.46 -6.30 -11.57
CA THR A 14 -5.10 -5.80 -11.31
C THR A 14 -4.34 -6.73 -10.35
N ALA A 15 -5.00 -7.21 -9.30
CA ALA A 15 -4.46 -8.19 -8.36
C ALA A 15 -4.09 -9.51 -9.07
N PHE A 16 -4.90 -9.97 -10.03
CA PHE A 16 -4.60 -11.15 -10.84
C PHE A 16 -3.35 -10.94 -11.70
N LEU A 17 -3.23 -9.80 -12.38
CA LEU A 17 -2.02 -9.46 -13.15
C LEU A 17 -0.78 -9.36 -12.26
N MET A 18 -0.91 -8.86 -11.03
CA MET A 18 0.18 -8.83 -10.05
C MET A 18 0.60 -10.22 -9.59
N ARG A 19 -0.37 -11.11 -9.30
CA ARG A 19 -0.09 -12.51 -8.95
C ARG A 19 0.60 -13.21 -10.11
N LYS A 20 0.08 -13.08 -11.33
CA LYS A 20 0.70 -13.66 -12.53
C LYS A 20 2.14 -13.17 -12.74
N ARG A 21 2.39 -11.86 -12.62
CA ARG A 21 3.77 -11.32 -12.71
C ARG A 21 4.67 -11.83 -11.60
N SER A 22 4.15 -11.98 -10.38
CA SER A 22 4.88 -12.56 -9.25
C SER A 22 5.24 -14.03 -9.51
N ASP A 23 4.31 -14.79 -10.08
CA ASP A 23 4.49 -16.20 -10.42
C ASP A 23 5.45 -16.36 -11.61
N ASP A 24 5.34 -15.51 -12.64
CA ASP A 24 6.28 -15.49 -13.77
C ASP A 24 7.71 -15.11 -13.30
N LEU A 25 7.84 -14.18 -12.34
CA LEU A 25 9.12 -13.83 -11.72
C LEU A 25 9.69 -14.94 -10.84
N SER A 26 8.84 -15.69 -10.14
CA SER A 26 9.28 -16.78 -9.26
C SER A 26 9.67 -18.04 -10.05
N VAL A 27 9.01 -18.30 -11.18
CA VAL A 27 9.22 -19.53 -11.98
C VAL A 27 10.22 -19.32 -13.13
N GLN A 28 10.21 -18.17 -13.82
CA GLN A 28 11.03 -17.98 -15.04
C GLN A 28 12.25 -17.08 -14.86
N LYS A 29 12.36 -16.33 -13.75
CA LYS A 29 13.45 -15.35 -13.54
C LYS A 29 14.12 -15.43 -12.16
N ALA A 30 13.77 -16.41 -11.33
CA ALA A 30 14.52 -16.65 -10.11
C ALA A 30 15.94 -17.14 -10.48
N PRO A 31 16.99 -16.55 -9.90
CA PRO A 31 18.34 -17.09 -10.02
C PRO A 31 18.37 -18.57 -9.61
N ASP A 32 19.20 -19.37 -10.29
CA ASP A 32 19.44 -20.76 -9.91
C ASP A 32 20.08 -20.80 -8.52
N HIS A 33 19.24 -21.04 -7.50
CA HIS A 33 19.64 -20.95 -6.11
C HIS A 33 20.66 -22.03 -5.73
N LEU A 34 20.65 -23.20 -6.39
CA LEU A 34 21.64 -24.25 -6.17
C LEU A 34 22.99 -23.89 -6.80
N ARG A 35 22.99 -23.28 -7.99
CA ARG A 35 24.21 -22.73 -8.59
C ARG A 35 24.80 -21.62 -7.71
N LEU A 36 23.98 -20.69 -7.22
CA LEU A 36 24.41 -19.63 -6.31
C LEU A 36 24.95 -20.20 -4.99
N ALA A 37 24.30 -21.22 -4.41
CA ALA A 37 24.79 -21.90 -3.21
C ALA A 37 26.16 -22.56 -3.46
N SER A 38 26.37 -23.17 -4.63
CA SER A 38 27.68 -23.73 -5.02
C SER A 38 28.77 -22.67 -5.11
N LEU A 39 28.47 -21.49 -5.66
CA LEU A 39 29.40 -20.35 -5.67
C LEU A 39 29.70 -19.87 -4.24
N GLY A 40 28.68 -19.77 -3.40
CA GLY A 40 28.83 -19.39 -1.99
C GLY A 40 29.68 -20.40 -1.21
N GLN A 41 29.51 -21.70 -1.46
CA GLN A 41 30.32 -22.75 -0.86
C GLN A 41 31.79 -22.64 -1.28
N LYS A 42 32.08 -22.36 -2.55
CA LYS A 42 33.46 -22.09 -3.02
C LYS A 42 34.05 -20.86 -2.33
N ALA A 43 33.26 -19.80 -2.16
CA ALA A 43 33.68 -18.59 -1.46
C ALA A 43 34.00 -18.88 0.02
N LEU A 44 33.16 -19.69 0.68
CA LEU A 44 33.34 -20.15 2.06
C LEU A 44 34.63 -20.96 2.22
N GLU A 45 34.85 -21.98 1.39
CA GLU A 45 36.07 -22.81 1.42
C GLU A 45 37.36 -21.99 1.27
N ILE A 46 37.33 -20.92 0.47
CA ILE A 46 38.48 -20.01 0.33
C ILE A 46 38.79 -19.35 1.68
N VAL A 47 37.77 -18.83 2.36
CA VAL A 47 37.94 -18.12 3.64
C VAL A 47 38.35 -19.08 4.76
N GLU A 48 37.74 -20.27 4.85
CA GLU A 48 38.12 -21.30 5.82
C GLU A 48 39.59 -21.73 5.67
N ARG A 49 40.07 -21.89 4.42
CA ARG A 49 41.50 -22.18 4.17
C ARG A 49 42.43 -21.03 4.56
N LEU A 50 41.94 -19.78 4.56
CA LEU A 50 42.72 -18.65 5.05
C LEU A 50 42.84 -18.68 6.57
N GLN A 51 41.79 -19.13 7.28
CA GLN A 51 41.78 -19.26 8.75
C GLN A 51 42.74 -20.32 9.30
N GLN A 52 43.17 -21.27 8.48
CA GLN A 52 44.10 -22.33 8.89
C GLN A 52 45.57 -21.91 8.79
N ARG A 53 45.87 -20.65 8.43
CA ARG A 53 47.24 -20.17 8.24
C ARG A 53 47.80 -19.57 9.53
N ASP A 54 49.07 -19.86 9.83
CA ASP A 54 49.73 -19.38 11.06
C ASP A 54 49.94 -17.85 11.14
N ASN A 55 49.61 -17.09 10.08
CA ASN A 55 49.96 -15.69 9.89
C ASN A 55 48.75 -14.75 9.71
N ILE A 56 47.59 -15.14 10.25
CA ILE A 56 46.35 -14.35 10.12
C ILE A 56 46.34 -13.13 11.04
N GLY A 57 47.07 -13.19 12.16
CA GLY A 57 47.22 -12.08 13.10
C GLY A 57 45.88 -11.48 13.53
N ASP A 58 45.80 -10.15 13.52
CA ASP A 58 44.64 -9.37 13.95
C ASP A 58 43.39 -9.56 13.07
N PHE A 59 43.52 -10.19 11.90
CA PHE A 59 42.40 -10.41 10.97
C PHE A 59 41.60 -11.68 11.25
N ALA A 60 41.95 -12.46 12.28
CA ALA A 60 41.32 -13.75 12.56
C ALA A 60 39.82 -13.59 12.85
N GLN A 61 39.47 -12.58 13.65
CA GLN A 61 38.08 -12.27 13.98
C GLN A 61 37.28 -11.86 12.74
N ASN A 62 37.83 -10.99 11.88
CA ASN A 62 37.16 -10.57 10.65
C ASN A 62 36.90 -11.76 9.72
N LEU A 63 37.87 -12.65 9.56
CA LEU A 63 37.70 -13.87 8.75
C LEU A 63 36.66 -14.82 9.35
N LEU A 64 36.54 -14.89 10.68
CA LEU A 64 35.52 -15.68 11.38
C LEU A 64 34.11 -15.14 11.10
N GLU A 65 33.93 -13.84 11.18
CA GLU A 65 32.66 -13.17 10.88
C GLU A 65 32.24 -13.32 9.42
N ILE A 66 33.20 -13.20 8.48
CA ILE A 66 32.98 -13.46 7.06
C ILE A 66 32.54 -14.91 6.85
N THR A 67 33.17 -15.86 7.54
CA THR A 67 32.83 -17.30 7.44
C THR A 67 31.43 -17.59 7.97
N GLY A 68 31.04 -17.01 9.12
CA GLY A 68 29.68 -17.13 9.66
C GLY A 68 28.63 -16.56 8.70
N SER A 69 28.92 -15.40 8.11
CA SER A 69 28.04 -14.75 7.12
C SER A 69 27.89 -15.59 5.85
N LEU A 70 29.00 -16.12 5.32
CA LEU A 70 29.02 -17.00 4.14
C LEU A 70 28.27 -18.31 4.39
N SER A 71 28.48 -18.94 5.54
CA SER A 71 27.77 -20.17 5.93
C SER A 71 26.25 -19.93 5.98
N THR A 72 25.83 -18.82 6.60
CA THR A 72 24.42 -18.42 6.65
C THR A 72 23.86 -18.15 5.26
N ALA A 73 24.60 -17.44 4.40
CA ALA A 73 24.19 -17.18 3.02
C ALA A 73 24.00 -18.47 2.22
N VAL A 74 24.94 -19.42 2.33
CA VAL A 74 24.85 -20.73 1.66
C VAL A 74 23.63 -21.53 2.15
N GLN A 75 23.34 -21.52 3.45
CA GLN A 75 22.15 -22.18 3.99
C GLN A 75 20.86 -21.60 3.40
N LEU A 76 20.75 -20.27 3.37
CA LEU A 76 19.58 -19.58 2.81
C LEU A 76 19.41 -19.86 1.30
N LEU A 77 20.50 -19.87 0.54
CA LEU A 77 20.48 -20.22 -0.88
C LEU A 77 20.07 -21.68 -1.12
N ASN A 78 20.55 -22.62 -0.31
CA ASN A 78 20.13 -24.03 -0.39
C ASN A 78 18.64 -24.21 -0.06
N GLN A 79 18.09 -23.39 0.84
CA GLN A 79 16.67 -23.38 1.17
C GLN A 79 15.80 -22.66 0.13
N GLY A 80 16.41 -21.98 -0.84
CA GLY A 80 15.70 -21.15 -1.82
C GLY A 80 15.20 -19.82 -1.27
N ASP A 81 15.62 -19.41 -0.07
CA ASP A 81 15.29 -18.12 0.53
C ASP A 81 16.18 -17.01 -0.03
N LEU A 82 15.95 -16.68 -1.30
CA LEU A 82 16.71 -15.68 -2.05
C LEU A 82 16.61 -14.27 -1.46
N LYS A 83 15.50 -13.94 -0.77
CA LYS A 83 15.30 -12.61 -0.19
C LYS A 83 16.23 -12.39 0.99
N ASN A 84 16.27 -13.32 1.93
CA ASN A 84 17.13 -13.21 3.09
C ASN A 84 18.59 -13.44 2.70
N ALA A 85 18.86 -14.37 1.76
CA ALA A 85 20.20 -14.57 1.22
C ALA A 85 20.80 -13.28 0.65
N ALA A 86 20.01 -12.45 -0.08
CA ALA A 86 20.50 -11.19 -0.65
C ALA A 86 21.06 -10.23 0.42
N SER A 87 20.35 -10.09 1.54
CA SER A 87 20.79 -9.23 2.65
C SER A 87 22.08 -9.73 3.29
N VAL A 88 22.19 -11.04 3.51
CA VAL A 88 23.38 -11.64 4.13
C VAL A 88 24.58 -11.60 3.18
N VAL A 89 24.37 -11.85 1.88
CA VAL A 89 25.42 -11.77 0.85
C VAL A 89 25.95 -10.34 0.71
N GLU A 90 25.08 -9.32 0.74
CA GLU A 90 25.50 -7.92 0.68
C GLU A 90 26.39 -7.54 1.87
N ALA A 91 25.99 -7.92 3.08
CA ALA A 91 26.80 -7.71 4.28
C ALA A 91 28.15 -8.46 4.23
N ALA A 92 28.13 -9.74 3.80
CA ALA A 92 29.35 -10.54 3.64
C ALA A 92 30.30 -9.93 2.60
N LEU A 93 29.76 -9.41 1.49
CA LEU A 93 30.52 -8.75 0.43
C LEU A 93 31.23 -7.48 0.97
N GLU A 94 30.51 -6.67 1.73
CA GLU A 94 31.05 -5.44 2.33
C GLU A 94 32.13 -5.75 3.38
N ASN A 95 31.87 -6.68 4.30
CA ASN A 95 32.84 -7.11 5.31
C ASN A 95 34.11 -7.69 4.68
N THR A 96 33.95 -8.48 3.61
CA THR A 96 35.07 -9.04 2.85
C THR A 96 35.88 -7.93 2.17
N ARG A 97 35.20 -6.95 1.56
CA ARG A 97 35.84 -5.79 0.94
C ARG A 97 36.67 -4.99 1.95
N ASN A 98 36.09 -4.67 3.09
CA ASN A 98 36.73 -3.89 4.13
C ASN A 98 37.95 -4.63 4.69
N SER A 99 37.82 -5.94 4.94
CA SER A 99 38.96 -6.77 5.35
C SER A 99 40.09 -6.80 4.31
N ILE A 100 39.79 -6.81 3.01
CA ILE A 100 40.81 -6.73 1.95
C ILE A 100 41.52 -5.37 1.99
N ILE A 101 40.78 -4.28 2.17
CA ILE A 101 41.34 -2.93 2.29
C ILE A 101 42.24 -2.84 3.52
N ASP A 102 41.77 -3.30 4.67
CA ASP A 102 42.51 -3.26 5.92
C ASP A 102 43.79 -4.09 5.86
N MET A 103 43.74 -5.29 5.26
CA MET A 103 44.94 -6.11 5.04
C MET A 103 45.97 -5.43 4.14
N ARG A 104 45.53 -4.72 3.09
CA ARG A 104 46.43 -3.98 2.19
C ARG A 104 47.04 -2.77 2.89
N SER A 105 46.23 -2.03 3.64
CA SER A 105 46.70 -0.91 4.45
C SER A 105 47.71 -1.37 5.50
N ALA A 106 47.40 -2.43 6.25
CA ALA A 106 48.32 -3.00 7.23
C ALA A 106 49.63 -3.49 6.60
N ALA A 107 49.59 -3.99 5.36
CA ALA A 107 50.80 -4.39 4.64
C ALA A 107 51.69 -3.20 4.24
N GLU A 108 51.11 -2.03 3.98
CA GLU A 108 51.84 -0.79 3.65
C GLU A 108 52.62 -0.27 4.86
N TRP A 109 52.06 -0.40 6.06
CA TRP A 109 52.67 0.05 7.32
C TRP A 109 53.50 -1.01 8.03
N ALA A 110 53.63 -2.22 7.47
CA ALA A 110 54.39 -3.29 8.09
C ALA A 110 55.90 -3.01 8.06
N GLU A 111 56.54 -3.07 9.23
CA GLU A 111 58.00 -2.85 9.37
C GLU A 111 58.84 -3.98 8.75
N ASP A 112 58.30 -5.20 8.69
CA ASP A 112 58.94 -6.39 8.11
C ASP A 112 58.38 -6.69 6.71
N GLU A 113 59.27 -6.81 5.72
CA GLU A 113 58.94 -7.14 4.34
C GLU A 113 58.22 -8.51 4.24
N LYS A 114 58.57 -9.47 5.09
CA LYS A 114 57.91 -10.78 5.12
C LYS A 114 56.47 -10.66 5.64
N ALA A 115 56.23 -9.84 6.65
CA ALA A 115 54.88 -9.53 7.14
C ALA A 115 54.03 -8.80 6.07
N SER A 116 54.60 -7.81 5.39
CA SER A 116 53.94 -7.10 4.28
C SER A 116 53.52 -8.06 3.16
N LYS A 117 54.44 -8.88 2.65
CA LYS A 117 54.18 -9.88 1.60
C LYS A 117 53.12 -10.91 2.02
N SER A 118 53.12 -11.29 3.30
CA SER A 118 52.16 -12.21 3.88
C SER A 118 50.73 -11.63 3.83
N LEU A 119 50.54 -10.41 4.30
CA LEU A 119 49.25 -9.70 4.31
C LEU A 119 48.73 -9.46 2.88
N LEU A 120 49.59 -9.05 1.95
CA LEU A 120 49.21 -8.91 0.54
C LEU A 120 48.76 -10.24 -0.07
N SER A 121 49.44 -11.35 0.25
CA SER A 121 49.01 -12.68 -0.18
C SER A 121 47.65 -13.06 0.40
N LEU A 122 47.36 -12.74 1.67
CA LEU A 122 46.04 -12.98 2.26
C LEU A 122 44.96 -12.15 1.55
N ALA A 123 45.19 -10.85 1.34
CA ALA A 123 44.27 -9.95 0.65
C ALA A 123 43.97 -10.43 -0.79
N ILE A 124 44.98 -10.86 -1.54
CA ILE A 124 44.82 -11.41 -2.91
C ILE A 124 43.96 -12.67 -2.90
N ARG A 125 44.15 -13.56 -1.92
CA ARG A 125 43.35 -14.79 -1.81
C ARG A 125 41.92 -14.50 -1.38
N LEU A 126 41.72 -13.60 -0.42
CA LEU A 126 40.40 -13.15 0.02
C LEU A 126 39.63 -12.46 -1.11
N SER A 127 40.32 -11.74 -1.98
CA SER A 127 39.73 -11.13 -3.19
C SER A 127 39.08 -12.17 -4.11
N LYS A 128 39.54 -13.43 -4.11
CA LYS A 128 38.86 -14.50 -4.89
C LYS A 128 37.49 -14.86 -4.32
N SER A 129 37.34 -14.85 -3.00
CA SER A 129 36.05 -15.05 -2.34
C SER A 129 35.13 -13.84 -2.60
N TYR A 130 35.68 -12.63 -2.57
CA TYR A 130 34.97 -11.40 -2.90
C TYR A 130 34.35 -11.42 -4.31
N GLU A 131 35.09 -11.85 -5.34
CA GLU A 131 34.54 -11.88 -6.71
C GLU A 131 33.37 -12.88 -6.84
N LEU A 132 33.43 -14.03 -6.15
CA LEU A 132 32.31 -14.98 -6.12
C LEU A 132 31.08 -14.38 -5.42
N LEU A 133 31.29 -13.73 -4.27
CA LEU A 133 30.24 -12.99 -3.58
C LEU A 133 29.64 -11.88 -4.43
N ARG A 134 30.47 -11.20 -5.23
CA ARG A 134 30.03 -10.13 -6.13
C ARG A 134 29.13 -10.65 -7.25
N GLU A 135 29.45 -11.81 -7.82
CA GLU A 135 28.59 -12.49 -8.80
C GLU A 135 27.22 -12.83 -8.20
N ILE A 136 27.22 -13.48 -7.02
CA ILE A 136 25.99 -13.83 -6.29
C ILE A 136 25.16 -12.57 -5.99
N ASN A 137 25.80 -11.53 -5.44
CA ASN A 137 25.14 -10.27 -5.12
C ASN A 137 24.55 -9.59 -6.36
N SER A 138 25.26 -9.60 -7.49
CA SER A 138 24.78 -9.01 -8.74
C SER A 138 23.47 -9.66 -9.20
N GLU A 139 23.39 -10.99 -9.19
CA GLU A 139 22.20 -11.72 -9.60
C GLU A 139 21.03 -11.53 -8.63
N LEU A 140 21.29 -11.65 -7.32
CA LEU A 140 20.26 -11.41 -6.30
C LEU A 140 19.75 -9.97 -6.36
N ARG A 141 20.62 -8.99 -6.62
CA ARG A 141 20.23 -7.58 -6.77
C ARG A 141 19.39 -7.37 -8.02
N LEU A 142 19.78 -7.93 -9.17
CA LEU A 142 19.00 -7.84 -10.42
C LEU A 142 17.63 -8.47 -10.26
N TRP A 143 17.56 -9.64 -9.62
CA TRP A 143 16.30 -10.30 -9.28
C TRP A 143 15.45 -9.44 -8.33
N GLY A 144 16.05 -8.88 -7.27
CA GLY A 144 15.38 -7.98 -6.34
C GLY A 144 14.90 -6.67 -6.98
N GLN A 145 15.62 -6.16 -7.98
CA GLN A 145 15.20 -5.01 -8.79
C GLN A 145 14.03 -5.36 -9.71
N ALA A 146 14.10 -6.50 -10.41
CA ALA A 146 13.02 -6.99 -11.26
C ALA A 146 11.73 -7.22 -10.45
N ARG A 147 11.85 -7.74 -9.23
CA ARG A 147 10.73 -7.90 -8.29
C ARG A 147 10.16 -6.56 -7.81
N ARG A 148 11.00 -5.55 -7.55
CA ARG A 148 10.54 -4.19 -7.18
C ARG A 148 9.89 -3.46 -8.36
N ALA A 149 10.39 -3.67 -9.57
CA ALA A 149 9.83 -3.14 -10.80
C ALA A 149 8.52 -3.83 -11.23
N MET A 150 8.05 -4.84 -10.48
CA MET A 150 6.80 -5.53 -10.74
C MET A 150 5.59 -4.60 -10.68
N VAL A 151 5.62 -3.59 -9.80
CA VAL A 151 4.65 -2.48 -9.80
C VAL A 151 5.15 -1.40 -10.75
N THR A 152 4.55 -1.35 -11.92
CA THR A 152 4.87 -0.38 -12.98
C THR A 152 4.26 0.99 -12.69
N LYS A 153 4.62 1.98 -13.49
CA LYS A 153 3.98 3.30 -13.44
C LYS A 153 2.48 3.20 -13.72
N ASP A 154 2.10 2.43 -14.73
CA ASP A 154 0.71 2.21 -15.13
C ASP A 154 -0.10 1.58 -14.00
N ASP A 155 0.51 0.65 -13.23
CA ASP A 155 -0.16 0.09 -12.05
C ASP A 155 -0.38 1.14 -10.95
N ARG A 156 0.55 2.08 -10.75
CA ARG A 156 0.36 3.16 -9.77
C ARG A 156 -0.72 4.15 -10.22
N GLU A 157 -0.81 4.41 -11.51
CA GLU A 157 -1.87 5.22 -12.10
C GLU A 157 -3.23 4.52 -11.93
N GLU A 158 -3.31 3.22 -12.24
CA GLU A 158 -4.52 2.41 -12.03
C GLU A 158 -4.90 2.34 -10.54
N ALA A 159 -3.93 2.20 -9.62
CA ALA A 159 -4.18 2.26 -8.18
C ALA A 159 -4.83 3.58 -7.78
N SER A 160 -4.38 4.70 -8.37
CA SER A 160 -4.92 6.03 -8.08
C SER A 160 -6.36 6.18 -8.56
N VAL A 161 -6.69 5.60 -9.72
CA VAL A 161 -8.06 5.58 -10.25
C VAL A 161 -8.97 4.73 -9.36
N ILE A 162 -8.55 3.51 -9.05
CA ILE A 162 -9.30 2.59 -8.19
C ILE A 162 -9.49 3.18 -6.80
N LEU A 163 -8.46 3.79 -6.22
CA LEU A 163 -8.52 4.45 -4.91
C LEU A 163 -9.57 5.56 -4.90
N ARG A 164 -9.58 6.42 -5.92
CA ARG A 164 -10.57 7.50 -6.02
C ARG A 164 -12.01 6.97 -6.02
N ASP A 165 -12.26 5.88 -6.74
CA ASP A 165 -13.59 5.28 -6.81
C ASP A 165 -13.94 4.50 -5.53
N GLN A 166 -12.96 3.86 -4.89
CA GLN A 166 -13.11 3.25 -3.56
C GLN A 166 -13.43 4.31 -2.48
N GLU A 167 -12.76 5.47 -2.50
CA GLU A 167 -13.03 6.58 -1.57
C GLU A 167 -14.43 7.17 -1.77
N ARG A 168 -14.91 7.25 -3.01
CA ARG A 168 -16.30 7.60 -3.31
C ARG A 168 -17.29 6.58 -2.74
N ALA A 169 -17.02 5.28 -2.93
CA ALA A 169 -17.84 4.22 -2.39
C ALA A 169 -17.86 4.24 -0.86
N LEU A 170 -16.71 4.46 -0.22
CA LEU A 170 -16.56 4.61 1.23
C LEU A 170 -17.33 5.83 1.75
N SER A 171 -17.31 6.96 1.05
CA SER A 171 -18.10 8.14 1.45
C SER A 171 -19.61 7.84 1.50
N LEU A 172 -20.12 7.08 0.52
CA LEU A 172 -21.51 6.63 0.52
C LEU A 172 -21.80 5.65 1.65
N ALA A 173 -20.90 4.69 1.90
CA ALA A 173 -21.03 3.73 2.99
C ALA A 173 -21.04 4.42 4.36
N THR A 174 -20.17 5.42 4.57
CA THR A 174 -20.13 6.21 5.80
C THR A 174 -21.46 6.92 6.06
N LYS A 175 -21.99 7.63 5.05
CA LYS A 175 -23.31 8.29 5.18
C LYS A 175 -24.42 7.31 5.48
N PHE A 176 -24.40 6.14 4.83
CA PHE A 176 -25.38 5.08 5.05
C PHE A 176 -25.30 4.52 6.47
N SER A 177 -24.11 4.14 6.94
CA SER A 177 -23.92 3.59 8.29
C SER A 177 -24.28 4.60 9.38
N GLU A 178 -24.00 5.89 9.18
CA GLU A 178 -24.41 6.96 10.10
C GLU A 178 -25.93 7.16 10.12
N ALA A 179 -26.59 7.16 8.95
CA ALA A 179 -28.05 7.25 8.87
C ALA A 179 -28.72 6.03 9.52
N LEU A 180 -28.16 4.84 9.29
CA LEU A 180 -28.66 3.59 9.85
C LEU A 180 -28.53 3.57 11.38
N LYS A 181 -27.37 4.00 11.92
CA LYS A 181 -27.16 4.17 13.36
C LYS A 181 -28.17 5.14 14.00
N LYS A 182 -28.52 6.24 13.32
CA LYS A 182 -29.53 7.18 13.82
C LYS A 182 -30.95 6.60 13.82
N SER A 183 -31.22 5.62 12.97
CA SER A 183 -32.55 5.02 12.80
C SER A 183 -32.80 3.78 13.66
N ILE A 184 -31.76 3.20 14.27
CA ILE A 184 -31.82 1.96 15.05
C ILE A 184 -31.31 2.26 16.46
N ASP A 185 -32.13 2.02 17.47
CA ASP A 185 -31.91 2.38 18.88
C ASP A 185 -30.87 1.48 19.60
N SER A 186 -30.13 0.66 18.85
CA SER A 186 -29.16 -0.28 19.40
C SER A 186 -27.91 -0.37 18.54
N ASP A 187 -26.78 0.05 19.11
CA ASP A 187 -25.44 -0.09 18.52
C ASP A 187 -25.00 -1.57 18.37
N THR A 188 -25.70 -2.49 19.04
CA THR A 188 -25.44 -3.94 18.99
C THR A 188 -26.33 -4.68 17.99
N ASP A 189 -27.20 -3.98 17.27
CA ASP A 189 -27.99 -4.58 16.22
C ASP A 189 -27.06 -5.14 15.13
N GLU A 190 -27.29 -6.39 14.73
CA GLU A 190 -26.49 -7.10 13.73
C GLU A 190 -26.40 -6.31 12.42
N ILE A 191 -27.43 -5.54 12.09
CA ILE A 191 -27.49 -4.69 10.89
C ILE A 191 -26.56 -3.48 11.05
N VAL A 192 -26.52 -2.84 12.21
CA VAL A 192 -25.58 -1.74 12.50
C VAL A 192 -24.14 -2.28 12.46
N VAL A 193 -23.87 -3.40 13.15
CA VAL A 193 -22.55 -4.03 13.18
C VAL A 193 -22.06 -4.39 11.78
N THR A 194 -22.92 -4.98 10.95
CA THR A 194 -22.56 -5.37 9.56
C THR A 194 -22.28 -4.13 8.70
N ALA A 195 -23.02 -3.02 8.88
CA ALA A 195 -22.79 -1.76 8.17
C ALA A 195 -21.46 -1.11 8.55
N PHE A 196 -21.07 -1.14 9.82
CA PHE A 196 -19.77 -0.66 10.28
C PHE A 196 -18.62 -1.58 9.84
N SER A 197 -18.82 -2.90 9.84
CA SER A 197 -17.83 -3.85 9.33
C SER A 197 -17.57 -3.66 7.83
N ALA A 198 -18.61 -3.46 7.02
CA ALA A 198 -18.47 -3.15 5.61
C ALA A 198 -17.66 -1.85 5.40
N LYS A 199 -17.97 -0.79 6.17
CA LYS A 199 -17.24 0.48 6.15
C LYS A 199 -15.76 0.29 6.49
N GLN A 200 -15.45 -0.42 7.57
CA GLN A 200 -14.07 -0.66 8.00
C GLN A 200 -13.26 -1.40 6.93
N ASN A 201 -13.83 -2.45 6.34
CA ASN A 201 -13.17 -3.15 5.23
C ASN A 201 -12.93 -2.24 4.02
N MET A 202 -13.84 -1.29 3.74
CA MET A 202 -13.63 -0.30 2.68
C MET A 202 -12.52 0.70 3.01
N GLU A 203 -12.34 1.07 4.27
CA GLU A 203 -11.23 1.92 4.76
C GLU A 203 -9.88 1.20 4.64
N GLU A 204 -9.81 -0.06 5.09
CA GLU A 204 -8.62 -0.90 4.98
C GLU A 204 -8.25 -1.12 3.50
N ALA A 205 -9.24 -1.31 2.62
CA ALA A 205 -9.00 -1.38 1.18
C ALA A 205 -8.37 -0.09 0.62
N CYS A 206 -8.83 1.10 1.04
CA CYS A 206 -8.21 2.37 0.64
C CYS A 206 -6.74 2.44 1.08
N GLU A 207 -6.44 2.03 2.31
CA GLU A 207 -5.06 2.01 2.83
C GLU A 207 -4.17 1.09 1.98
N ARG A 208 -4.63 -0.13 1.70
CA ARG A 208 -3.88 -1.08 0.85
C ARG A 208 -3.68 -0.59 -0.58
N LEU A 209 -4.65 0.14 -1.14
CA LEU A 209 -4.50 0.75 -2.47
C LEU A 209 -3.45 1.88 -2.48
N ARG A 210 -3.33 2.67 -1.40
CA ARG A 210 -2.26 3.67 -1.25
C ARG A 210 -0.88 3.01 -1.20
N GLU A 211 -0.80 1.83 -0.59
CA GLU A 211 0.40 0.98 -0.58
C GLU A 211 0.65 0.24 -1.91
N THR A 212 -0.22 0.39 -2.93
CA THR A 212 -0.23 -0.40 -4.17
C THR A 212 -0.32 -1.92 -3.96
N ASN A 213 -0.92 -2.33 -2.85
CA ASN A 213 -1.14 -3.73 -2.49
C ASN A 213 -2.53 -4.19 -2.94
N PHE A 214 -2.67 -4.42 -4.25
CA PHE A 214 -3.94 -4.84 -4.87
C PHE A 214 -4.48 -6.16 -4.33
N VAL A 215 -3.61 -7.09 -3.94
CA VAL A 215 -4.02 -8.41 -3.42
C VAL A 215 -4.71 -8.27 -2.06
N ALA A 216 -4.13 -7.47 -1.15
CA ALA A 216 -4.76 -7.20 0.13
C ALA A 216 -6.01 -6.34 -0.02
N ALA A 217 -5.97 -5.30 -0.88
CA ALA A 217 -7.12 -4.47 -1.18
C ALA A 217 -8.32 -5.28 -1.68
N GLU A 218 -8.08 -6.21 -2.61
CA GLU A 218 -9.11 -7.11 -3.15
C GLU A 218 -9.77 -7.96 -2.06
N ALA A 219 -8.98 -8.49 -1.12
CA ALA A 219 -9.50 -9.29 -0.02
C ALA A 219 -10.46 -8.48 0.88
N HIS A 220 -10.08 -7.25 1.26
CA HIS A 220 -10.95 -6.37 2.05
C HIS A 220 -12.19 -5.91 1.27
N GLN A 221 -12.06 -5.58 -0.02
CA GLN A 221 -13.20 -5.21 -0.86
C GLN A 221 -14.19 -6.36 -1.04
N ARG A 222 -13.70 -7.59 -1.18
CA ARG A 222 -14.53 -8.79 -1.25
C ARG A 222 -15.34 -8.97 0.04
N GLN A 223 -14.70 -8.78 1.19
CA GLN A 223 -15.38 -8.84 2.50
C GLN A 223 -16.44 -7.74 2.61
N ALA A 224 -16.11 -6.50 2.25
CA ALA A 224 -17.06 -5.39 2.24
C ALA A 224 -18.29 -5.67 1.36
N ILE A 225 -18.12 -6.28 0.19
CA ILE A 225 -19.23 -6.66 -0.69
C ILE A 225 -20.11 -7.74 -0.06
N GLN A 226 -19.51 -8.74 0.59
CA GLN A 226 -20.27 -9.77 1.30
C GLN A 226 -21.14 -9.16 2.40
N ASP A 227 -20.60 -8.21 3.15
CA ASP A 227 -21.31 -7.54 4.23
C ASP A 227 -22.41 -6.61 3.70
N VAL A 228 -22.16 -5.86 2.63
CA VAL A 228 -23.21 -5.10 1.92
C VAL A 228 -24.33 -6.00 1.38
N MET A 229 -24.00 -7.19 0.88
CA MET A 229 -25.00 -8.16 0.42
C MET A 229 -25.77 -8.81 1.57
N ARG A 230 -25.17 -8.97 2.76
CA ARG A 230 -25.89 -9.38 3.97
C ARG A 230 -26.87 -8.30 4.40
N LEU A 231 -26.43 -7.04 4.49
CA LEU A 231 -27.27 -5.89 4.83
C LEU A 231 -28.47 -5.76 3.90
N ARG A 232 -28.23 -5.85 2.59
CA ARG A 232 -29.30 -5.78 1.59
C ARG A 232 -30.36 -6.85 1.83
N ARG A 233 -29.96 -8.09 2.13
CA ARG A 233 -30.90 -9.19 2.38
C ARG A 233 -31.71 -8.98 3.67
N SER A 234 -31.08 -8.48 4.72
CA SER A 234 -31.78 -8.15 5.98
C SER A 234 -32.78 -7.01 5.80
N LEU A 235 -32.41 -5.99 5.01
CA LEU A 235 -33.32 -4.90 4.62
C LEU A 235 -34.52 -5.40 3.80
N GLU A 236 -34.28 -6.24 2.78
CA GLU A 236 -35.33 -6.80 1.92
C GLU A 236 -36.31 -7.69 2.66
N ARG A 237 -35.88 -8.36 3.74
CA ARG A 237 -36.74 -9.18 4.61
C ARG A 237 -37.55 -8.38 5.61
N GLY A 238 -37.33 -7.05 5.71
CA GLY A 238 -38.00 -6.22 6.70
C GLY A 238 -37.56 -6.51 8.13
N GLU A 239 -36.35 -7.04 8.33
CA GLU A 239 -35.79 -7.30 9.67
C GLU A 239 -35.53 -6.00 10.45
N ILE A 240 -35.60 -4.84 9.78
CA ILE A 240 -35.54 -3.53 10.42
C ILE A 240 -36.93 -3.10 10.89
N LYS A 241 -37.15 -3.15 12.20
CA LYS A 241 -38.23 -2.38 12.83
C LYS A 241 -37.80 -0.93 12.87
N TYR A 242 -38.08 -0.20 11.80
CA TYR A 242 -37.97 1.26 11.84
C TYR A 242 -38.84 1.77 12.99
N GLN A 243 -38.31 2.68 13.82
CA GLN A 243 -39.21 3.56 14.54
C GLN A 243 -40.04 4.28 13.48
N SER A 244 -41.34 4.02 13.49
CA SER A 244 -42.32 4.99 13.03
C SER A 244 -41.85 6.34 13.54
N ALA A 245 -41.61 7.31 12.66
CA ALA A 245 -41.36 8.69 13.03
C ALA A 245 -42.65 9.31 13.60
N SER A 246 -43.19 8.75 14.68
CA SER A 246 -44.34 9.25 15.43
C SER A 246 -43.92 9.78 16.80
N THR A 247 -42.85 10.56 16.82
CA THR A 247 -42.46 11.44 17.94
C THR A 247 -41.92 12.76 17.39
N TRP A 248 -42.62 13.32 16.39
CA TRP A 248 -42.56 14.75 16.04
C TRP A 248 -43.84 15.49 16.49
N ALA A 249 -44.52 14.98 17.52
CA ALA A 249 -45.75 15.58 18.03
C ALA A 249 -45.76 15.53 19.56
N GLU A 250 -44.82 16.27 20.17
CA GLU A 250 -44.93 16.80 21.53
C GLU A 250 -43.80 17.83 21.72
N GLU A 251 -43.77 18.85 20.86
CA GLU A 251 -43.19 20.13 21.23
C GLU A 251 -44.36 21.09 21.48
N ASP A 252 -44.22 21.89 22.54
CA ASP A 252 -45.19 22.85 23.07
C ASP A 252 -46.00 23.57 21.97
N PRO A 253 -47.28 23.90 22.22
CA PRO A 253 -48.11 24.57 21.22
C PRO A 253 -47.48 25.94 20.89
N ILE A 254 -46.85 26.01 19.72
CA ILE A 254 -46.47 27.28 19.11
C ILE A 254 -47.77 27.99 18.77
N GLU A 255 -48.11 29.05 19.51
CA GLU A 255 -49.10 30.02 19.08
C GLU A 255 -48.59 30.68 17.79
N LEU A 256 -49.12 30.23 16.67
CA LEU A 256 -48.91 30.90 15.39
C LEU A 256 -49.65 32.25 15.46
N PRO A 257 -48.96 33.38 15.22
CA PRO A 257 -49.65 34.66 15.10
C PRO A 257 -50.66 34.58 13.94
N GLU A 258 -51.83 35.18 14.14
CA GLU A 258 -52.89 35.15 13.14
C GLU A 258 -52.37 35.61 11.76
N PRO A 259 -52.76 34.93 10.68
CA PRO A 259 -52.31 35.27 9.34
C PRO A 259 -52.81 36.68 8.99
N VAL A 260 -51.87 37.60 8.78
CA VAL A 260 -52.17 38.91 8.21
C VAL A 260 -52.75 38.66 6.81
N GLN A 261 -54.04 38.94 6.65
CA GLN A 261 -54.67 38.96 5.33
C GLN A 261 -54.08 40.13 4.53
N THR A 262 -53.02 39.86 3.75
CA THR A 262 -52.63 40.77 2.69
C THR A 262 -53.58 40.56 1.52
N THR A 263 -54.41 41.59 1.34
CA THR A 263 -55.33 41.73 0.23
C THR A 263 -54.56 42.11 -1.04
N SER A 264 -55.10 41.67 -2.18
CA SER A 264 -54.75 41.98 -3.58
C SER A 264 -53.77 41.03 -4.29
N ALA A 265 -54.28 40.41 -5.35
CA ALA A 265 -53.59 39.51 -6.28
C ALA A 265 -52.58 40.22 -7.21
N GLY A 266 -51.93 41.30 -6.75
CA GLY A 266 -50.94 42.08 -7.52
C GLY A 266 -49.61 42.30 -6.79
N GLY A 267 -49.51 42.01 -5.48
CA GLY A 267 -48.33 42.36 -4.67
C GLY A 267 -47.06 41.57 -5.00
N PHE A 268 -47.18 40.29 -5.34
CA PHE A 268 -46.02 39.42 -5.59
C PHE A 268 -45.26 39.79 -6.87
N THR A 269 -45.98 40.19 -7.93
CA THR A 269 -45.40 40.63 -9.20
C THR A 269 -44.71 41.98 -9.09
N ASP A 270 -45.20 42.87 -8.23
CA ASP A 270 -44.60 44.20 -8.00
C ASP A 270 -43.38 44.10 -7.06
N GLU A 271 -43.38 43.19 -6.08
CA GLU A 271 -42.20 42.89 -5.27
C GLU A 271 -41.05 42.33 -6.12
N ILE A 272 -41.32 41.38 -7.02
CA ILE A 272 -40.29 40.82 -7.91
C ILE A 272 -39.66 41.89 -8.82
N ARG A 273 -40.47 42.83 -9.33
CA ARG A 273 -39.98 43.96 -10.15
C ARG A 273 -39.04 44.89 -9.37
N ASN A 274 -39.34 45.15 -8.10
CA ASN A 274 -38.47 45.97 -7.25
C ASN A 274 -37.12 45.30 -6.97
N TYR A 275 -37.04 43.96 -6.95
CA TYR A 275 -35.78 43.24 -6.77
C TYR A 275 -34.98 43.07 -8.07
N SER A 276 -35.64 43.09 -9.25
CA SER A 276 -34.93 43.01 -10.54
C SER A 276 -34.13 44.27 -10.89
N ASP A 277 -34.47 45.41 -10.28
CA ASP A 277 -33.82 46.70 -10.55
C ASP A 277 -32.63 47.00 -9.61
N GLN A 278 -32.31 46.09 -8.68
CA GLN A 278 -31.12 46.23 -7.83
C GLN A 278 -29.83 45.97 -8.64
N GLN A 279 -28.79 46.78 -8.44
CA GLN A 279 -27.54 46.67 -9.21
C GLN A 279 -26.85 45.32 -8.99
N VAL A 280 -26.91 44.47 -10.01
CA VAL A 280 -26.19 43.19 -10.07
C VAL A 280 -24.84 43.41 -10.77
N PRO A 281 -23.74 42.81 -10.30
CA PRO A 281 -22.47 42.83 -11.03
C PRO A 281 -22.64 42.32 -12.47
N ALA A 282 -22.12 43.04 -13.47
CA ALA A 282 -22.39 42.82 -14.90
C ALA A 282 -22.21 41.36 -15.39
N ARG A 283 -21.30 40.59 -14.78
CA ARG A 283 -21.07 39.17 -15.10
C ARG A 283 -22.24 38.23 -14.74
N PHE A 284 -23.16 38.68 -13.90
CA PHE A 284 -24.30 37.87 -13.42
C PHE A 284 -25.66 38.45 -13.86
N GLU A 285 -25.69 39.60 -14.52
CA GLU A 285 -26.92 40.30 -14.92
C GLU A 285 -27.84 39.41 -15.77
N ALA A 286 -27.28 38.69 -16.75
CA ALA A 286 -28.05 37.81 -17.61
C ALA A 286 -28.68 36.61 -16.87
N VAL A 287 -27.98 36.05 -15.87
CA VAL A 287 -28.45 34.89 -15.10
C VAL A 287 -29.52 35.31 -14.10
N VAL A 288 -29.34 36.45 -13.44
CA VAL A 288 -30.30 36.96 -12.46
C VAL A 288 -31.59 37.41 -13.16
N ARG A 289 -31.49 38.08 -14.32
CA ARG A 289 -32.68 38.39 -15.13
C ARG A 289 -33.42 37.13 -15.57
N ALA A 290 -32.72 36.13 -16.08
CA ALA A 290 -33.34 34.88 -16.50
C ALA A 290 -34.05 34.14 -15.35
N TYR A 291 -33.50 34.20 -14.14
CA TYR A 291 -34.12 33.62 -12.94
C TYR A 291 -35.41 34.35 -12.56
N TYR A 292 -35.41 35.68 -12.48
CA TYR A 292 -36.63 36.43 -12.15
C TYR A 292 -37.68 36.37 -13.27
N ASP A 293 -37.28 36.36 -14.54
CA ASP A 293 -38.18 36.14 -15.67
C ASP A 293 -38.84 34.75 -15.61
N SER A 294 -38.17 33.74 -15.06
CA SER A 294 -38.74 32.40 -14.89
C SER A 294 -39.81 32.34 -13.79
N LEU A 295 -39.71 33.19 -12.76
CA LEU A 295 -40.68 33.28 -11.68
C LEU A 295 -41.94 34.07 -12.08
N MET A 296 -41.85 34.87 -13.15
CA MET A 296 -42.94 35.72 -13.66
C MET A 296 -43.72 35.08 -14.81
N LYS A 297 -43.32 33.89 -15.28
CA LYS A 297 -44.08 33.11 -16.27
C LYS A 297 -44.98 32.11 -15.54
N PRO A 298 -46.28 32.03 -15.88
CA PRO A 298 -47.20 31.07 -15.29
C PRO A 298 -46.85 29.62 -15.64
#